data_AF-A0A9D8ZDT1-F1
#
_entry.id   AF-A0A9D8ZDT1-F1
#
_cell.length_a   1.000
_cell.length_b   1.000
_cell.length_c   1.000
_cell.angle_alpha   90.00
_cell.angle_beta   90.00
_cell.angle_gamma   90.00
#
_symmetry.space_group_name_H-M   'P 1'
#
loop_
_entity.id
_entity.type
_entity.pdbx_description
1 polymer ?
#
loop_
_entity_poly.entity_id
_entity_poly.type
_entity_poly.pdbx_seq_one_letter_code
_entity_poly.pdbx_strand_id
1 'polypeptide(L)'
;MRKLFYRNAGKVVPLIILILIGCQKDDFLENIENQNSNSRKTENLEKTTLLKNPYEIHTFRRAYQKVLDSLEQGNFKIGKGFGKDKSRKSRDTANIQPNYVYVRFSPQSDKQENKLREHRSIVFIDYPFEYEDGERYHQENPLGEGERLSYYTSLPIDSKYPRNIPHTILQEMYLPEEDEILNEIKTSNKHTRRGFVDNEIDFMNHVIEQAYADTNNKGLLPEPPLDNKGCETCFLGINLNAKWRPSGNVKIFDDNMGTSSYTVQECTTSYSYDYSPCYNGDYSNCPKLTETKTCKNVTKTRNGSYVPIDGANILIRDTWTLDRAIADAQGNFKHKEVRAKVRYVIKWDRFEFSIRDNSGLTQAEDQGPKLYKQPWNLRINGGRMKYRGQIFQAAMHFYYHNIGGLTRPPTNGFWKTQIKIAAVETSQGPSSTKMQLGHGTFGVIPHIKIKKYGDPSERVYGTTIHELAHAAHWRVDPISWDDLVEQAYIYNGGSNNPGPAGASARRLMESWATGVEIYLTNMRYRRLGPNSYKYQGKNLQDQKIEDGYKSKFYTTTFYDMYDPDNQREEYGILFPMDRASAVTCPNMEKSLIGSTRWEECREKNIVISGQALQIRELFNNW
;
A
#
# COMPACT_ATOMS: atom_id res chain seq x y z
N MET A 1 43.69 -3.34 -27.95
CA MET A 1 43.28 -4.40 -28.90
C MET A 1 43.59 -5.77 -28.32
N ARG A 2 42.63 -6.40 -27.64
CA ARG A 2 42.62 -7.84 -27.32
C ARG A 2 41.15 -8.29 -27.38
N LYS A 3 40.88 -9.19 -28.32
CA LYS A 3 39.55 -9.71 -28.69
C LYS A 3 39.04 -10.62 -27.56
N LEU A 4 37.88 -10.32 -27.00
CA LEU A 4 37.08 -11.31 -26.26
C LEU A 4 36.39 -12.22 -27.27
N PHE A 5 36.75 -13.49 -27.25
CA PHE A 5 36.05 -14.54 -27.98
C PHE A 5 34.72 -14.83 -27.30
N TYR A 6 33.63 -14.36 -27.88
CA TYR A 6 32.30 -14.93 -27.67
C TYR A 6 32.30 -16.36 -28.20
N ARG A 7 32.15 -17.33 -27.30
CA ARG A 7 31.88 -18.72 -27.69
C ARG A 7 30.39 -18.84 -28.00
N ASN A 8 30.08 -18.97 -29.29
CA ASN A 8 28.80 -19.45 -29.77
C ASN A 8 28.54 -20.85 -29.20
N ALA A 9 27.43 -21.01 -28.48
CA ALA A 9 26.73 -22.27 -28.35
C ALA A 9 25.25 -21.98 -28.65
N GLY A 10 24.90 -22.15 -29.92
CA GLY A 10 23.52 -22.14 -30.35
C GLY A 10 22.81 -23.38 -29.82
N LYS A 11 21.79 -23.17 -29.00
CA LYS A 11 20.50 -23.87 -29.06
C LYS A 11 19.43 -22.85 -28.69
N VAL A 12 18.54 -22.57 -29.64
CA VAL A 12 17.28 -21.87 -29.36
C VAL A 12 16.49 -22.79 -28.43
N VAL A 13 16.52 -22.49 -27.14
CA VAL A 13 15.64 -23.13 -26.15
C VAL A 13 14.29 -22.42 -26.25
N PRO A 14 13.17 -23.13 -26.48
CA PRO A 14 11.88 -22.48 -26.55
C PRO A 14 11.54 -21.89 -25.19
N LEU A 15 10.85 -20.74 -25.22
CA LEU A 15 10.34 -19.92 -24.11
C LEU A 15 9.57 -20.71 -23.01
N ILE A 16 9.29 -21.99 -23.24
CA ILE A 16 8.54 -22.92 -22.39
C ILE A 16 9.34 -23.38 -21.15
N ILE A 17 10.68 -23.29 -21.15
CA ILE A 17 11.51 -23.71 -19.98
C ILE A 17 11.65 -22.59 -18.93
N LEU A 18 11.35 -21.33 -19.25
CA LEU A 18 11.47 -20.19 -18.32
C LEU A 18 10.38 -20.12 -17.22
N ILE A 19 9.39 -21.01 -17.24
CA ILE A 19 8.28 -21.04 -16.28
C ILE A 19 8.70 -21.58 -14.90
N LEU A 20 9.85 -22.25 -14.78
CA LEU A 20 10.19 -23.08 -13.60
C LEU A 20 11.19 -22.44 -12.61
N ILE A 21 11.54 -21.16 -12.76
CA ILE A 21 12.63 -20.56 -11.96
C ILE A 21 12.10 -19.88 -10.69
N GLY A 22 11.46 -20.67 -9.83
CA GLY A 22 10.89 -20.19 -8.57
C GLY A 22 11.11 -21.13 -7.40
N CYS A 23 11.29 -20.56 -6.20
CA CYS A 23 11.18 -21.29 -4.93
C CYS A 23 9.81 -21.98 -4.89
N GLN A 24 9.85 -23.31 -4.96
CA GLN A 24 8.74 -24.27 -4.99
C GLN A 24 7.67 -24.07 -6.10
N LYS A 25 7.19 -25.21 -6.62
CA LYS A 25 6.07 -25.30 -7.57
C LYS A 25 4.81 -24.69 -6.93
N ASP A 26 4.42 -23.52 -7.44
CA ASP A 26 3.03 -23.10 -7.42
C ASP A 26 2.57 -23.31 -8.86
N ASP A 27 1.67 -24.28 -9.08
CA ASP A 27 1.05 -24.48 -10.38
C ASP A 27 0.22 -23.23 -10.72
N PHE A 28 0.79 -22.42 -11.59
CA PHE A 28 0.24 -21.13 -12.02
C PHE A 28 -1.07 -21.30 -12.79
N LEU A 29 -1.30 -22.46 -13.41
CA LEU A 29 -2.46 -22.71 -14.28
C LEU A 29 -3.66 -23.33 -13.54
N GLU A 30 -3.45 -24.17 -12.52
CA GLU A 30 -4.57 -24.82 -11.80
C GLU A 30 -5.29 -23.89 -10.80
N ASN A 31 -4.60 -22.85 -10.32
CA ASN A 31 -5.17 -21.91 -9.35
C ASN A 31 -6.05 -20.82 -9.97
N ILE A 32 -5.92 -20.54 -11.28
CA ILE A 32 -6.78 -19.56 -11.97
C ILE A 32 -8.22 -20.10 -12.09
N GLU A 33 -8.37 -21.42 -12.29
CA GLU A 33 -9.70 -22.05 -12.39
C GLU A 33 -10.36 -22.25 -11.02
N ASN A 34 -9.59 -22.62 -9.98
CA ASN A 34 -10.14 -22.94 -8.65
C ASN A 34 -10.39 -21.72 -7.74
N GLN A 35 -9.76 -20.56 -7.97
CA GLN A 35 -10.06 -19.34 -7.21
C GLN A 35 -11.36 -18.64 -7.62
N ASN A 36 -11.93 -19.00 -8.77
CA ASN A 36 -13.22 -18.46 -9.20
C ASN A 36 -14.43 -19.09 -8.48
N SER A 37 -14.27 -20.24 -7.83
CA SER A 37 -15.39 -21.01 -7.29
C SER A 37 -15.62 -20.87 -5.77
N ASN A 38 -14.63 -20.46 -4.97
CA ASN A 38 -14.71 -20.51 -3.51
C ASN A 38 -14.39 -19.20 -2.78
N SER A 39 -15.01 -18.09 -3.17
CA SER A 39 -15.30 -16.97 -2.25
C SER A 39 -16.32 -15.99 -2.83
N ARG A 40 -17.60 -16.38 -2.96
CA ARG A 40 -18.67 -15.39 -3.20
C ARG A 40 -19.87 -15.72 -2.33
N LYS A 41 -19.91 -15.11 -1.14
CA LYS A 41 -21.20 -14.69 -0.59
C LYS A 41 -21.70 -13.59 -1.52
N THR A 42 -22.69 -13.93 -2.31
CA THR A 42 -23.42 -13.04 -3.20
C THR A 42 -24.14 -12.00 -2.35
N GLU A 43 -23.46 -10.90 -2.01
CA GLU A 43 -24.17 -9.65 -1.78
C GLU A 43 -24.75 -9.21 -3.12
N ASN A 44 -26.03 -8.88 -3.15
CA ASN A 44 -26.72 -8.39 -4.33
C ASN A 44 -25.94 -7.20 -4.93
N LEU A 45 -25.21 -7.43 -6.03
CA LEU A 45 -24.40 -6.41 -6.69
C LEU A 45 -25.31 -5.32 -7.26
N GLU A 46 -25.43 -4.19 -6.56
CA GLU A 46 -25.93 -2.96 -7.17
C GLU A 46 -25.01 -2.58 -8.33
N LYS A 47 -25.59 -2.34 -9.51
CA LYS A 47 -24.89 -1.98 -10.75
C LYS A 47 -23.99 -0.76 -10.52
N THR A 48 -22.70 -0.84 -10.89
CA THR A 48 -21.75 0.28 -10.82
C THR A 48 -22.33 1.47 -11.60
N THR A 49 -22.57 2.58 -10.93
CA THR A 49 -22.99 3.82 -11.60
C THR A 49 -21.74 4.51 -12.12
N LEU A 50 -21.50 4.43 -13.43
CA LEU A 50 -20.38 5.11 -14.09
C LEU A 50 -20.57 6.63 -14.00
N LEU A 51 -19.54 7.33 -13.54
CA LEU A 51 -19.53 8.78 -13.48
C LEU A 51 -19.37 9.36 -14.89
N LYS A 52 -20.15 10.39 -15.21
CA LYS A 52 -19.96 11.20 -16.43
C LYS A 52 -19.10 12.42 -16.10
N ASN A 53 -18.20 12.81 -16.99
CA ASN A 53 -17.30 13.93 -16.71
C ASN A 53 -18.02 15.30 -16.85
N PRO A 54 -18.19 16.09 -15.77
CA PRO A 54 -18.81 17.41 -15.84
C PRO A 54 -17.88 18.47 -16.49
N TYR A 55 -16.59 18.20 -16.58
CA TYR A 55 -15.59 19.11 -17.16
C TYR A 55 -15.30 18.85 -18.64
N GLU A 56 -15.83 17.76 -19.19
CA GLU A 56 -15.73 17.49 -20.63
C GLU A 56 -16.30 18.70 -21.40
N ILE A 57 -15.58 19.15 -22.42
CA ILE A 57 -15.79 20.47 -23.03
C ILE A 57 -17.21 20.70 -23.54
N HIS A 58 -17.84 19.72 -24.18
CA HIS A 58 -19.21 19.84 -24.69
C HIS A 58 -20.23 19.87 -23.55
N THR A 59 -20.01 19.05 -22.52
CA THR A 59 -20.83 19.03 -21.30
C THR A 59 -20.74 20.34 -20.54
N PHE A 60 -19.54 20.87 -20.38
CA PHE A 60 -19.29 22.13 -19.70
C PHE A 60 -19.89 23.32 -20.46
N ARG A 61 -19.69 23.40 -21.79
CA ARG A 61 -20.29 24.44 -22.63
C ARG A 61 -21.82 24.40 -22.61
N ARG A 62 -22.43 23.21 -22.59
CA ARG A 62 -23.89 23.06 -22.45
C ARG A 62 -24.38 23.56 -21.09
N ALA A 63 -23.68 23.24 -20.02
CA ALA A 63 -24.01 23.75 -18.68
C ALA A 63 -23.87 25.27 -18.62
N TYR A 64 -22.82 25.82 -19.24
CA TYR A 64 -22.59 27.25 -19.38
C TYR A 64 -23.78 27.94 -20.06
N GLN A 65 -24.22 27.39 -21.20
CA GLN A 65 -25.37 27.91 -21.94
C GLN A 65 -26.66 27.88 -21.11
N LYS A 66 -26.95 26.78 -20.40
CA LYS A 66 -28.16 26.69 -19.55
C LYS A 66 -28.20 27.76 -18.45
N VAL A 67 -27.05 28.12 -17.88
CA VAL A 67 -26.96 29.18 -16.87
C VAL A 67 -27.16 30.55 -17.51
N LEU A 68 -26.64 30.78 -18.72
CA LEU A 68 -26.95 31.99 -19.51
C LEU A 68 -28.46 32.09 -19.79
N ASP A 69 -29.08 31.05 -20.33
CA ASP A 69 -30.51 31.03 -20.65
C ASP A 69 -31.35 31.32 -19.39
N SER A 70 -30.96 30.77 -18.26
CA SER A 70 -31.62 31.01 -16.97
C SER A 70 -31.47 32.45 -16.47
N LEU A 71 -30.36 33.13 -16.78
CA LEU A 71 -30.19 34.56 -16.50
C LEU A 71 -31.10 35.41 -17.40
N GLU A 72 -31.24 35.04 -18.67
CA GLU A 72 -32.11 35.73 -19.64
C GLU A 72 -33.59 35.56 -19.29
N GLN A 73 -33.99 34.37 -18.86
CA GLN A 73 -35.35 34.06 -18.39
C GLN A 73 -35.70 34.69 -17.04
N GLY A 74 -34.73 35.30 -16.34
CA GLY A 74 -34.95 35.92 -15.04
C GLY A 74 -35.01 34.93 -13.86
N ASN A 75 -34.59 33.68 -14.05
CA ASN A 75 -34.52 32.66 -12.98
C ASN A 75 -33.39 32.96 -11.98
N PHE A 76 -32.38 33.72 -12.40
CA PHE A 76 -31.28 34.20 -11.57
C PHE A 76 -31.41 35.70 -11.27
N LYS A 77 -31.29 36.08 -10.00
CA LYS A 77 -31.13 37.49 -9.59
C LYS A 77 -29.72 37.97 -9.94
N ILE A 78 -29.61 39.15 -10.54
CA ILE A 78 -28.31 39.74 -10.91
C ILE A 78 -27.91 40.84 -9.92
N GLY A 79 -26.70 40.71 -9.38
CA GLY A 79 -26.07 41.69 -8.51
C GLY A 79 -25.41 42.85 -9.27
N LYS A 80 -25.04 43.91 -8.52
CA LYS A 80 -24.47 45.13 -9.10
C LYS A 80 -23.08 44.91 -9.72
N GLY A 81 -22.31 43.93 -9.24
CA GLY A 81 -20.99 43.61 -9.80
C GLY A 81 -21.11 43.01 -11.20
N PHE A 82 -22.02 42.04 -11.37
CA PHE A 82 -22.26 41.35 -12.63
C PHE A 82 -23.04 42.22 -13.63
N GLY A 83 -23.99 43.04 -13.15
CA GLY A 83 -24.81 43.90 -13.99
C GLY A 83 -24.05 45.04 -14.69
N LYS A 84 -22.85 45.41 -14.21
CA LYS A 84 -21.99 46.44 -14.82
C LYS A 84 -21.08 45.91 -15.93
N ASP A 85 -20.97 44.60 -16.06
CA ASP A 85 -20.11 43.98 -17.06
C ASP A 85 -20.76 44.08 -18.46
N LYS A 86 -20.19 44.95 -19.30
CA LYS A 86 -20.68 45.17 -20.68
C LYS A 86 -20.43 43.96 -21.60
N SER A 87 -19.60 42.98 -21.20
CA SER A 87 -19.34 41.74 -21.95
C SER A 87 -20.54 40.78 -22.00
N ARG A 88 -21.58 41.05 -21.17
CA ARG A 88 -22.78 40.23 -20.99
C ARG A 88 -23.55 39.89 -22.27
N LYS A 89 -23.41 40.69 -23.33
CA LYS A 89 -24.09 40.48 -24.62
C LYS A 89 -23.39 39.48 -25.56
N SER A 90 -22.19 39.00 -25.22
CA SER A 90 -21.32 38.23 -26.11
C SER A 90 -20.65 37.05 -25.39
N ARG A 91 -21.34 36.40 -24.43
CA ARG A 91 -20.82 35.19 -23.78
C ARG A 91 -21.10 33.98 -24.66
N ASP A 92 -20.34 33.89 -25.75
CA ASP A 92 -20.31 32.72 -26.59
C ASP A 92 -19.55 31.61 -25.87
N THR A 93 -20.18 30.44 -25.76
CA THR A 93 -19.54 29.21 -25.26
C THR A 93 -18.27 28.84 -26.05
N ALA A 94 -18.09 29.37 -27.27
CA ALA A 94 -16.88 29.23 -28.07
C ALA A 94 -15.62 29.80 -27.41
N ASN A 95 -15.75 30.74 -26.48
CA ASN A 95 -14.59 31.28 -25.74
C ASN A 95 -14.09 30.34 -24.64
N ILE A 96 -14.89 29.35 -24.23
CA ILE A 96 -14.45 28.32 -23.29
C ILE A 96 -13.62 27.31 -24.07
N GLN A 97 -12.31 27.41 -23.98
CA GLN A 97 -11.37 26.48 -24.61
C GLN A 97 -10.89 25.45 -23.60
N PRO A 98 -10.63 24.19 -24.01
CA PRO A 98 -10.01 23.22 -23.13
C PRO A 98 -8.70 23.76 -22.54
N ASN A 99 -8.43 23.46 -21.26
CA ASN A 99 -7.15 23.71 -20.61
C ASN A 99 -6.49 22.42 -20.08
N TYR A 100 -7.23 21.31 -20.07
CA TYR A 100 -6.77 19.99 -19.65
C TYR A 100 -7.23 18.89 -20.61
N VAL A 101 -6.55 17.74 -20.57
CA VAL A 101 -6.91 16.52 -21.28
C VAL A 101 -6.94 15.33 -20.33
N TYR A 102 -7.93 14.46 -20.51
CA TYR A 102 -8.00 13.15 -19.89
C TYR A 102 -7.41 12.11 -20.84
N VAL A 103 -6.35 11.42 -20.43
CA VAL A 103 -5.53 10.58 -21.30
C VAL A 103 -5.48 9.14 -20.77
N ARG A 104 -5.63 8.18 -21.68
CA ARG A 104 -5.32 6.76 -21.46
C ARG A 104 -4.01 6.41 -22.14
N PHE A 105 -3.03 5.96 -21.39
CA PHE A 105 -1.81 5.34 -21.89
C PHE A 105 -1.99 3.82 -21.98
N SER A 106 -1.56 3.23 -23.09
CA SER A 106 -1.65 1.79 -23.37
C SER A 106 -0.26 1.25 -23.70
N PRO A 107 0.62 1.11 -22.68
CA PRO A 107 1.99 0.65 -22.89
C PRO A 107 2.00 -0.75 -23.53
N GLN A 108 2.82 -0.90 -24.58
CA GLN A 108 2.96 -2.14 -25.36
C GLN A 108 4.13 -3.00 -24.88
N SER A 109 4.96 -2.46 -24.00
CA SER A 109 6.08 -3.18 -23.40
C SER A 109 6.29 -2.70 -21.97
N ASP A 110 6.93 -3.52 -21.15
CA ASP A 110 7.10 -3.17 -19.73
C ASP A 110 8.08 -2.02 -19.55
N LYS A 111 9.02 -1.88 -20.49
CA LYS A 111 9.86 -0.68 -20.61
C LYS A 111 9.02 0.60 -20.75
N GLN A 112 7.90 0.57 -21.49
CA GLN A 112 7.02 1.72 -21.62
C GLN A 112 6.24 1.96 -20.32
N GLU A 113 5.74 0.90 -19.67
CA GLU A 113 5.11 1.03 -18.35
C GLU A 113 6.06 1.67 -17.33
N ASN A 114 7.30 1.16 -17.22
CA ASN A 114 8.30 1.72 -16.31
C ASN A 114 8.57 3.19 -16.62
N LYS A 115 8.66 3.56 -17.90
CA LYS A 115 8.83 4.95 -18.32
C LYS A 115 7.68 5.84 -17.87
N LEU A 116 6.42 5.38 -17.88
CA LEU A 116 5.31 6.15 -17.28
C LEU A 116 5.57 6.39 -15.80
N ARG A 117 5.97 5.36 -15.07
CA ARG A 117 6.17 5.40 -13.62
C ARG A 117 7.40 6.22 -13.18
N GLU A 118 8.35 6.46 -14.08
CA GLU A 118 9.48 7.39 -13.84
C GLU A 118 9.03 8.85 -13.74
N HIS A 119 7.91 9.22 -14.36
CA HIS A 119 7.38 10.59 -14.30
C HIS A 119 6.73 10.87 -12.94
N ARG A 120 7.56 11.20 -11.94
CA ARG A 120 7.13 11.42 -10.54
C ARG A 120 6.15 12.57 -10.35
N SER A 121 6.10 13.51 -11.29
CA SER A 121 5.18 14.67 -11.26
C SER A 121 3.79 14.36 -11.81
N ILE A 122 3.59 13.19 -12.43
CA ILE A 122 2.29 12.77 -12.98
C ILE A 122 1.77 11.60 -12.15
N VAL A 123 0.52 11.70 -11.72
CA VAL A 123 -0.17 10.61 -11.02
C VAL A 123 -0.91 9.78 -12.06
N PHE A 124 -0.63 8.49 -12.08
CA PHE A 124 -1.32 7.51 -12.90
C PHE A 124 -2.08 6.53 -12.01
N ILE A 125 -3.29 6.19 -12.42
CA ILE A 125 -4.08 5.07 -11.89
C ILE A 125 -4.33 4.04 -12.98
N ASP A 126 -4.58 2.79 -12.61
CA ASP A 126 -4.73 1.65 -13.52
C ASP A 126 -6.20 1.30 -13.80
N TYR A 127 -7.09 2.28 -13.66
CA TYR A 127 -8.52 2.19 -13.95
C TYR A 127 -9.09 3.54 -14.43
N PRO A 128 -10.19 3.56 -15.21
CA PRO A 128 -10.76 4.80 -15.73
C PRO A 128 -11.35 5.70 -14.63
N PHE A 129 -11.34 7.02 -14.86
CA PHE A 129 -11.93 8.00 -13.94
C PHE A 129 -13.46 7.83 -13.81
N GLU A 130 -14.11 7.20 -14.77
CA GLU A 130 -15.54 6.88 -14.68
C GLU A 130 -15.86 5.96 -13.49
N TYR A 131 -14.85 5.25 -12.97
CA TYR A 131 -14.97 4.38 -11.80
C TYR A 131 -14.49 5.08 -10.52
N GLU A 132 -15.28 4.93 -9.47
CA GLU A 132 -14.89 5.34 -8.13
C GLU A 132 -14.05 4.29 -7.43
N ASP A 133 -14.25 3.02 -7.78
CA ASP A 133 -13.63 1.84 -7.18
C ASP A 133 -12.81 1.07 -8.20
N GLY A 134 -11.49 1.28 -8.12
CA GLY A 134 -10.52 0.63 -9.00
C GLY A 134 -10.46 -0.87 -8.81
N GLU A 135 -10.56 -1.35 -7.59
CA GLU A 135 -10.50 -2.80 -7.33
C GLU A 135 -11.75 -3.50 -7.83
N ARG A 136 -12.93 -2.89 -7.62
CA ARG A 136 -14.17 -3.36 -8.24
C ARG A 136 -14.05 -3.35 -9.77
N TYR A 137 -13.47 -2.30 -10.35
CA TYR A 137 -13.21 -2.25 -11.79
C TYR A 137 -12.35 -3.42 -12.25
N HIS A 138 -11.25 -3.75 -11.55
CA HIS A 138 -10.39 -4.87 -11.89
C HIS A 138 -11.07 -6.24 -11.70
N GLN A 139 -11.97 -6.37 -10.72
CA GLN A 139 -12.78 -7.58 -10.55
C GLN A 139 -13.79 -7.76 -11.68
N GLU A 140 -14.40 -6.67 -12.14
CA GLU A 140 -15.36 -6.66 -13.28
C GLU A 140 -14.64 -6.77 -14.64
N ASN A 141 -13.36 -6.38 -14.70
CA ASN A 141 -12.54 -6.36 -15.91
C ASN A 141 -11.17 -7.00 -15.64
N PRO A 142 -11.12 -8.32 -15.35
CA PRO A 142 -9.87 -9.01 -15.11
C PRO A 142 -9.02 -9.00 -16.39
N LEU A 143 -7.70 -8.86 -16.23
CA LEU A 143 -6.76 -8.90 -17.35
C LEU A 143 -6.78 -10.29 -18.00
N GLY A 144 -6.97 -10.32 -19.32
CA GLY A 144 -6.78 -11.52 -20.13
C GLY A 144 -5.31 -11.93 -20.25
N GLU A 145 -5.07 -13.14 -20.75
CA GLU A 145 -3.70 -13.62 -20.99
C GLU A 145 -2.99 -12.73 -22.03
N GLY A 146 -1.83 -12.20 -21.66
CA GLY A 146 -1.06 -11.28 -22.51
C GLY A 146 -1.59 -9.85 -22.57
N GLU A 147 -2.73 -9.55 -21.94
CA GLU A 147 -3.22 -8.18 -21.81
C GLU A 147 -2.38 -7.38 -20.80
N ARG A 148 -2.26 -6.07 -21.07
CA ARG A 148 -1.48 -5.13 -20.26
C ARG A 148 -2.38 -4.08 -19.67
N LEU A 149 -2.04 -3.61 -18.47
CA LEU A 149 -2.74 -2.51 -17.81
C LEU A 149 -2.68 -1.24 -18.66
N SER A 150 -3.81 -0.55 -18.74
CA SER A 150 -3.88 0.83 -19.20
C SER A 150 -3.74 1.78 -18.00
N TYR A 151 -3.16 2.94 -18.25
CA TYR A 151 -2.93 3.96 -17.23
C TYR A 151 -3.64 5.25 -17.57
N TYR A 152 -4.31 5.82 -16.58
CA TYR A 152 -5.22 6.96 -16.73
C TYR A 152 -4.70 8.13 -15.91
N THR A 153 -4.77 9.33 -16.50
CA THR A 153 -4.36 10.58 -15.85
C THR A 153 -5.01 11.79 -16.51
N SER A 154 -5.04 12.93 -15.82
CA SER A 154 -5.39 14.22 -16.40
C SER A 154 -4.20 15.16 -16.40
N LEU A 155 -4.05 15.91 -17.48
CA LEU A 155 -2.86 16.69 -17.78
C LEU A 155 -3.24 18.06 -18.33
N PRO A 156 -2.54 19.15 -17.96
CA PRO A 156 -2.64 20.41 -18.68
C PRO A 156 -2.30 20.21 -20.17
N ILE A 157 -2.97 20.92 -21.08
CA ILE A 157 -2.75 20.77 -22.53
C ILE A 157 -1.30 21.01 -22.94
N ASP A 158 -0.66 22.00 -22.31
CA ASP A 158 0.74 22.36 -22.59
C ASP A 158 1.76 21.53 -21.80
N SER A 159 1.30 20.53 -21.05
CA SER A 159 2.19 19.70 -20.25
C SER A 159 3.10 18.81 -21.12
N LYS A 160 4.34 18.66 -20.67
CA LYS A 160 5.28 17.69 -21.23
C LYS A 160 5.00 16.32 -20.61
N TYR A 161 4.42 15.41 -21.39
CA TYR A 161 4.17 14.03 -21.01
C TYR A 161 4.82 13.07 -22.01
N PRO A 162 5.01 11.77 -21.67
CA PRO A 162 5.75 10.82 -22.52
C PRO A 162 4.95 10.43 -23.78
N ARG A 163 4.99 11.29 -24.81
CA ARG A 163 4.28 11.09 -26.10
C ARG A 163 4.76 9.87 -26.90
N ASN A 164 5.93 9.32 -26.57
CA ASN A 164 6.49 8.13 -27.23
C ASN A 164 5.86 6.81 -26.74
N ILE A 165 4.90 6.87 -25.81
CA ILE A 165 4.14 5.74 -25.31
C ILE A 165 2.76 5.81 -25.96
N PRO A 166 2.23 4.71 -26.53
CA PRO A 166 0.90 4.72 -27.14
C PRO A 166 -0.14 5.24 -26.15
N HIS A 167 -0.93 6.20 -26.59
CA HIS A 167 -1.94 6.86 -25.76
C HIS A 167 -3.11 7.36 -26.60
N THR A 168 -4.23 7.61 -25.94
CA THR A 168 -5.44 8.18 -26.51
C THR A 168 -5.92 9.30 -25.62
N ILE A 169 -6.16 10.49 -26.18
CA ILE A 169 -6.92 11.54 -25.49
C ILE A 169 -8.37 11.10 -25.50
N LEU A 170 -8.91 10.82 -24.32
CA LEU A 170 -10.28 10.37 -24.16
C LEU A 170 -11.26 11.54 -24.20
N GLN A 171 -10.90 12.64 -23.53
CA GLN A 171 -11.73 13.84 -23.42
C GLN A 171 -10.84 15.09 -23.33
N GLU A 172 -11.27 16.16 -24.00
CA GLU A 172 -10.81 17.51 -23.75
C GLU A 172 -11.66 18.13 -22.63
N MET A 173 -11.01 18.82 -21.70
CA MET A 173 -11.64 19.32 -20.49
C MET A 173 -11.35 20.79 -20.27
N TYR A 174 -12.32 21.49 -19.68
CA TYR A 174 -12.12 22.81 -19.10
C TYR A 174 -12.29 22.72 -17.58
N LEU A 175 -11.20 22.98 -16.87
CA LEU A 175 -11.14 23.06 -15.41
C LEU A 175 -11.11 24.54 -14.98
N PRO A 176 -12.22 25.12 -14.52
CA PRO A 176 -12.29 26.52 -14.14
C PRO A 176 -11.32 26.90 -13.01
N GLU A 177 -10.98 25.95 -12.14
CA GLU A 177 -10.06 26.14 -11.03
C GLU A 177 -8.60 26.38 -11.46
N GLU A 178 -8.24 25.95 -12.67
CA GLU A 178 -6.92 26.13 -13.28
C GLU A 178 -6.92 27.26 -14.34
N ASP A 179 -8.02 28.00 -14.49
CA ASP A 179 -8.09 29.19 -15.35
C ASP A 179 -7.40 30.40 -14.69
N GLU A 180 -6.46 31.02 -15.41
CA GLU A 180 -5.65 32.13 -14.89
C GLU A 180 -6.50 33.37 -14.59
N ILE A 181 -7.45 33.72 -15.46
CA ILE A 181 -8.31 34.91 -15.32
C ILE A 181 -9.19 34.74 -14.07
N LEU A 182 -9.78 33.57 -13.87
CA LEU A 182 -10.59 33.28 -12.69
C LEU A 182 -9.74 33.25 -11.41
N ASN A 183 -8.48 32.84 -11.49
CA ASN A 183 -7.57 32.83 -10.35
C ASN A 183 -7.05 34.22 -9.95
N GLU A 184 -6.99 35.19 -10.87
CA GLU A 184 -6.57 36.58 -10.60
C GLU A 184 -7.66 37.43 -9.91
N ILE A 185 -8.93 37.01 -9.98
CA ILE A 185 -10.03 37.70 -9.30
C ILE A 185 -9.83 37.58 -7.79
N LYS A 186 -9.70 38.74 -7.10
CA LYS A 186 -9.54 38.78 -5.64
C LYS A 186 -10.66 37.99 -4.94
N THR A 187 -10.30 36.85 -4.38
CA THR A 187 -11.19 36.00 -3.59
C THR A 187 -11.50 36.69 -2.27
N SER A 188 -12.76 37.05 -2.02
CA SER A 188 -13.16 37.72 -0.78
C SER A 188 -13.69 36.74 0.30
N ASN A 189 -13.46 35.43 0.13
CA ASN A 189 -14.14 34.35 0.88
C ASN A 189 -15.67 34.48 0.90
N LYS A 190 -16.24 35.27 -0.02
CA LYS A 190 -17.68 35.51 -0.09
C LYS A 190 -18.37 34.28 -0.62
N HIS A 191 -19.48 33.94 0.00
CA HIS A 191 -20.29 32.81 -0.39
C HIS A 191 -21.14 33.16 -1.61
N THR A 192 -21.10 32.33 -2.64
CA THR A 192 -22.05 32.43 -3.76
C THR A 192 -23.41 31.96 -3.25
N ARG A 193 -24.47 32.69 -3.58
CA ARG A 193 -25.85 32.33 -3.20
C ARG A 193 -26.56 31.66 -4.37
N ARG A 194 -27.23 30.53 -4.14
CA ARG A 194 -28.03 29.87 -5.18
C ARG A 194 -29.08 30.83 -5.72
N GLY A 195 -29.19 30.91 -7.05
CA GLY A 195 -30.16 31.82 -7.67
C GLY A 195 -29.70 33.28 -7.75
N PHE A 196 -28.44 33.59 -7.42
CA PHE A 196 -27.93 34.97 -7.43
C PHE A 196 -26.49 35.06 -7.94
N VAL A 197 -26.27 35.90 -8.96
CA VAL A 197 -24.98 36.09 -9.62
C VAL A 197 -24.51 37.54 -9.45
N ASP A 198 -23.44 37.76 -8.68
CA ASP A 198 -22.89 39.10 -8.43
C ASP A 198 -21.56 39.38 -9.12
N ASN A 199 -20.84 38.36 -9.61
CA ASN A 199 -19.62 38.50 -10.39
C ASN A 199 -19.35 37.24 -11.25
N GLU A 200 -18.22 37.22 -11.96
CA GLU A 200 -17.85 36.09 -12.83
C GLU A 200 -17.61 34.79 -12.07
N ILE A 201 -17.03 34.86 -10.87
CA ILE A 201 -16.83 33.69 -10.02
C ILE A 201 -18.17 33.07 -9.60
N ASP A 202 -19.13 33.90 -9.21
CA ASP A 202 -20.48 33.46 -8.87
C ASP A 202 -21.15 32.80 -10.08
N PHE A 203 -21.02 33.38 -11.26
CA PHE A 203 -21.53 32.81 -12.50
C PHE A 203 -20.90 31.43 -12.77
N MET A 204 -19.59 31.31 -12.71
CA MET A 204 -18.87 30.06 -12.93
C MET A 204 -19.20 28.98 -11.90
N ASN A 205 -19.42 29.34 -10.63
CA ASN A 205 -19.89 28.39 -9.62
C ASN A 205 -21.28 27.80 -9.99
N HIS A 206 -22.18 28.59 -10.58
CA HIS A 206 -23.46 28.08 -11.09
C HIS A 206 -23.28 27.15 -12.30
N VAL A 207 -22.33 27.46 -13.20
CA VAL A 207 -22.02 26.61 -14.35
C VAL A 207 -21.50 25.24 -13.89
N ILE A 208 -20.59 25.21 -12.93
CA ILE A 208 -20.09 23.97 -12.34
C ILE A 208 -21.23 23.17 -11.72
N GLU A 209 -22.08 23.79 -10.89
CA GLU A 209 -23.25 23.13 -10.31
C GLU A 209 -24.17 22.53 -11.40
N GLN A 210 -24.43 23.27 -12.47
CA GLN A 210 -25.24 22.80 -13.59
C GLN A 210 -24.56 21.64 -14.33
N ALA A 211 -23.25 21.65 -14.51
CA ALA A 211 -22.51 20.56 -15.15
C ALA A 211 -22.56 19.27 -14.32
N TYR A 212 -22.40 19.36 -13.01
CA TYR A 212 -22.57 18.23 -12.09
C TYR A 212 -24.02 17.73 -12.05
N ALA A 213 -24.99 18.64 -12.16
CA ALA A 213 -26.40 18.27 -12.28
C ALA A 213 -26.69 17.51 -13.57
N ASP A 214 -26.21 18.00 -14.71
CA ASP A 214 -26.39 17.43 -16.04
C ASP A 214 -25.75 16.03 -16.17
N THR A 215 -24.71 15.78 -15.39
CA THR A 215 -23.98 14.49 -15.36
C THR A 215 -24.49 13.53 -14.30
N ASN A 216 -25.55 13.88 -13.57
CA ASN A 216 -26.09 13.12 -12.45
C ASN A 216 -25.06 12.84 -11.33
N ASN A 217 -24.09 13.74 -11.16
CA ASN A 217 -23.02 13.61 -10.16
C ASN A 217 -23.34 14.37 -8.87
N LYS A 218 -24.61 14.74 -8.62
CA LYS A 218 -25.02 15.58 -7.50
C LYS A 218 -24.57 15.05 -6.12
N GLY A 219 -24.46 13.73 -5.97
CA GLY A 219 -24.01 13.07 -4.74
C GLY A 219 -22.50 13.16 -4.46
N LEU A 220 -21.68 13.58 -5.43
CA LEU A 220 -20.22 13.74 -5.24
C LEU A 220 -19.86 15.01 -4.47
N LEU A 221 -20.86 15.74 -3.98
CA LEU A 221 -20.75 17.16 -3.67
C LEU A 221 -20.97 17.36 -2.15
N PRO A 222 -20.50 18.45 -1.54
CA PRO A 222 -20.73 18.73 -0.14
C PRO A 222 -22.23 18.96 0.09
N GLU A 223 -22.74 18.49 1.22
CA GLU A 223 -24.11 18.80 1.63
C GLU A 223 -24.24 20.31 1.87
N PRO A 224 -25.37 20.92 1.48
CA PRO A 224 -25.61 22.32 1.80
C PRO A 224 -25.71 22.48 3.33
N PRO A 225 -25.23 23.58 3.92
CA PRO A 225 -25.38 23.84 5.35
C PRO A 225 -26.87 24.02 5.66
N LEU A 226 -27.28 23.66 6.88
CA LEU A 226 -28.69 23.68 7.31
C LEU A 226 -29.28 25.10 7.45
N ASP A 227 -28.50 26.17 7.33
CA ASP A 227 -28.98 27.53 7.53
C ASP A 227 -29.20 28.31 6.22
N ASN A 228 -30.39 28.91 6.11
CA ASN A 228 -30.80 29.72 4.95
C ASN A 228 -30.07 31.09 4.86
N LYS A 229 -29.01 31.31 5.63
CA LYS A 229 -28.24 32.56 5.69
C LYS A 229 -26.93 32.42 4.92
N GLY A 230 -26.98 32.44 3.59
CA GLY A 230 -25.76 32.57 2.77
C GLY A 230 -24.72 31.48 3.06
N CYS A 231 -25.10 30.25 2.79
CA CYS A 231 -24.26 29.05 2.77
C CYS A 231 -22.98 29.18 1.92
N GLU A 232 -21.84 28.81 2.50
CA GLU A 232 -20.55 28.67 1.81
C GLU A 232 -20.54 27.57 0.72
N THR A 233 -21.51 26.65 0.78
CA THR A 233 -21.56 25.39 0.01
C THR A 233 -22.93 25.08 -0.64
N CYS A 234 -23.80 26.07 -0.88
CA CYS A 234 -25.07 25.78 -1.57
C CYS A 234 -24.91 25.32 -3.02
N PHE A 235 -23.76 25.60 -3.63
CA PHE A 235 -23.39 24.99 -4.90
C PHE A 235 -22.84 23.61 -4.62
N LEU A 236 -23.47 22.66 -5.28
CA LEU A 236 -23.09 21.28 -5.45
C LEU A 236 -21.60 21.13 -5.87
N GLY A 237 -20.60 21.36 -5.01
CA GLY A 237 -19.27 20.74 -5.19
C GLY A 237 -18.02 21.59 -4.98
N ILE A 238 -18.05 22.85 -5.40
CA ILE A 238 -16.85 23.64 -5.66
C ILE A 238 -17.12 25.10 -5.31
N ASN A 239 -16.13 25.74 -4.70
CA ASN A 239 -16.16 27.17 -4.47
C ASN A 239 -14.93 27.84 -5.09
N LEU A 240 -15.11 28.46 -6.26
CA LEU A 240 -14.05 29.25 -6.90
C LEU A 240 -13.65 30.52 -6.10
N ASN A 241 -14.40 30.92 -5.06
CA ASN A 241 -14.01 31.99 -4.14
C ASN A 241 -13.15 31.52 -2.97
N ALA A 242 -12.98 30.21 -2.73
CA ALA A 242 -12.25 29.70 -1.57
C ALA A 242 -11.39 28.49 -1.92
N LYS A 243 -10.15 28.50 -1.45
CA LYS A 243 -9.25 27.35 -1.50
C LYS A 243 -9.17 26.72 -0.12
N TRP A 244 -9.01 25.40 -0.08
CA TRP A 244 -8.64 24.70 1.15
C TRP A 244 -7.54 23.70 0.84
N ARG A 245 -6.79 23.30 1.87
CA ARG A 245 -5.64 22.43 1.70
C ARG A 245 -5.94 21.07 2.34
N PRO A 246 -6.18 20.02 1.54
CA PRO A 246 -6.33 18.66 2.04
C PRO A 246 -5.07 18.25 2.80
N SER A 247 -5.27 17.66 3.97
CA SER A 247 -4.21 17.27 4.87
C SER A 247 -4.70 16.23 5.85
N GLY A 248 -3.81 15.65 6.63
CA GLY A 248 -4.21 14.73 7.67
C GLY A 248 -3.03 14.01 8.26
N ASN A 249 -3.35 12.88 8.90
CA ASN A 249 -2.40 12.02 9.56
C ASN A 249 -2.80 10.56 9.33
N VAL A 250 -1.83 9.70 9.00
CA VAL A 250 -2.06 8.26 8.82
C VAL A 250 -1.27 7.46 9.84
N LYS A 251 -1.97 6.61 10.60
CA LYS A 251 -1.38 5.69 11.57
C LYS A 251 -1.97 4.30 11.44
N ILE A 252 -1.15 3.30 11.77
CA ILE A 252 -1.52 1.89 11.79
C ILE A 252 -1.30 1.31 13.18
N PHE A 253 -2.23 0.49 13.65
CA PHE A 253 -2.09 -0.22 14.92
C PHE A 253 -1.08 -1.35 14.76
N ASP A 254 -0.02 -1.31 15.56
CA ASP A 254 0.99 -2.35 15.65
C ASP A 254 0.85 -3.05 17.00
N ASP A 255 0.68 -4.36 16.97
CA ASP A 255 0.36 -5.17 18.15
C ASP A 255 1.54 -5.25 19.15
N ASN A 256 2.77 -4.96 18.68
CA ASN A 256 4.00 -5.13 19.45
C ASN A 256 4.70 -3.80 19.76
N MET A 257 4.13 -2.65 19.38
CA MET A 257 4.71 -1.33 19.69
C MET A 257 3.88 -0.57 20.71
N GLY A 258 4.52 -0.18 21.82
CA GLY A 258 3.89 0.66 22.85
C GLY A 258 2.73 -0.02 23.58
N THR A 259 1.94 0.79 24.26
CA THR A 259 0.78 0.36 25.06
C THR A 259 -0.39 1.27 24.75
N SER A 260 -1.59 0.70 24.62
CA SER A 260 -2.85 1.44 24.44
C SER A 260 -3.82 1.16 25.56
N SER A 261 -4.59 2.18 25.93
CA SER A 261 -5.67 2.06 26.92
C SER A 261 -7.01 1.88 26.21
N TYR A 262 -7.87 1.05 26.77
CA TYR A 262 -9.24 0.83 26.32
C TYR A 262 -10.19 0.74 27.51
N THR A 263 -11.42 1.20 27.33
CA THR A 263 -12.44 1.20 28.39
C THR A 263 -13.35 0.00 28.19
N VAL A 264 -13.51 -0.83 29.22
CA VAL A 264 -14.49 -1.91 29.26
C VAL A 264 -15.52 -1.62 30.35
N GLN A 265 -16.76 -2.01 30.10
CA GLN A 265 -17.80 -1.96 31.11
C GLN A 265 -17.81 -3.28 31.87
N GLU A 266 -17.41 -3.25 33.13
CA GLU A 266 -17.45 -4.41 34.02
C GLU A 266 -18.69 -4.31 34.91
N CYS A 267 -19.52 -5.35 34.90
CA CYS A 267 -20.74 -5.39 35.69
C CYS A 267 -20.64 -6.46 36.78
N THR A 268 -20.98 -6.09 38.00
CA THR A 268 -21.10 -7.01 39.14
C THR A 268 -22.56 -7.10 39.55
N THR A 269 -23.06 -8.31 39.73
CA THR A 269 -24.39 -8.56 40.30
C THR A 269 -24.24 -8.80 41.80
N SER A 270 -24.95 -8.03 42.61
CA SER A 270 -25.07 -8.23 44.05
C SER A 270 -26.51 -8.50 44.44
N TYR A 271 -26.71 -9.38 45.41
CA TYR A 271 -28.03 -9.71 45.94
C TYR A 271 -28.22 -9.06 47.31
N SER A 272 -29.36 -8.42 47.52
CA SER A 272 -29.76 -7.86 48.83
C SER A 272 -31.18 -8.30 49.18
N TYR A 273 -31.44 -8.52 50.46
CA TYR A 273 -32.77 -8.86 50.95
C TYR A 273 -33.54 -7.60 51.30
N ASP A 274 -34.71 -7.41 50.69
CA ASP A 274 -35.66 -6.36 51.04
C ASP A 274 -36.72 -6.92 52.01
N TYR A 275 -36.78 -6.31 53.20
CA TYR A 275 -37.70 -6.68 54.29
C TYR A 275 -38.93 -5.75 54.36
N SER A 276 -39.06 -4.74 53.48
CA SER A 276 -40.25 -3.88 53.41
C SER A 276 -41.59 -4.64 53.31
N PRO A 277 -41.71 -5.76 52.55
CA PRO A 277 -42.93 -6.57 52.55
C PRO A 277 -43.29 -7.14 53.93
N CYS A 278 -42.29 -7.48 54.73
CA CYS A 278 -42.46 -8.04 56.09
C CYS A 278 -43.11 -7.02 57.03
N TYR A 279 -42.69 -5.74 56.94
CA TYR A 279 -43.26 -4.66 57.75
C TYR A 279 -44.69 -4.28 57.34
N ASN A 280 -45.08 -4.62 56.11
CA ASN A 280 -46.43 -4.35 55.56
C ASN A 280 -47.38 -5.56 55.66
N GLY A 281 -46.95 -6.66 56.30
CA GLY A 281 -47.78 -7.85 56.52
C GLY A 281 -47.86 -8.85 55.35
N ASP A 282 -47.10 -8.67 54.27
CA ASP A 282 -46.99 -9.64 53.17
C ASP A 282 -45.86 -10.65 53.44
N TYR A 283 -46.13 -11.58 54.35
CA TYR A 283 -45.17 -12.64 54.73
C TYR A 283 -44.94 -13.68 53.63
N SER A 284 -45.78 -13.72 52.59
CA SER A 284 -45.64 -14.67 51.48
C SER A 284 -44.49 -14.32 50.54
N ASN A 285 -44.10 -13.04 50.48
CA ASN A 285 -43.02 -12.51 49.63
C ASN A 285 -41.85 -11.92 50.44
N CYS A 286 -41.68 -12.36 51.69
CA CYS A 286 -40.68 -11.84 52.65
C CYS A 286 -39.63 -12.91 53.03
N PRO A 287 -38.31 -12.62 52.98
CA PRO A 287 -37.69 -11.43 52.39
C PRO A 287 -37.65 -11.53 50.86
N LYS A 288 -37.78 -10.38 50.19
CA LYS A 288 -37.68 -10.32 48.73
C LYS A 288 -36.21 -10.22 48.33
N LEU A 289 -35.71 -11.20 47.58
CA LEU A 289 -34.37 -11.12 46.99
C LEU A 289 -34.37 -10.07 45.89
N THR A 290 -33.57 -9.01 46.06
CA THR A 290 -33.37 -7.96 45.07
C THR A 290 -32.02 -8.16 44.40
N GLU A 291 -32.04 -8.32 43.08
CA GLU A 291 -30.84 -8.37 42.27
C GLU A 291 -30.46 -6.95 41.81
N THR A 292 -29.26 -6.51 42.17
CA THR A 292 -28.72 -5.22 41.73
C THR A 292 -27.51 -5.45 40.83
N LYS A 293 -27.61 -5.04 39.56
CA LYS A 293 -26.49 -5.05 38.61
C LYS A 293 -25.80 -3.69 38.60
N THR A 294 -24.58 -3.63 39.13
CA THR A 294 -23.76 -2.41 39.13
C THR A 294 -22.68 -2.52 38.04
N CYS A 295 -22.68 -1.60 37.08
CA CYS A 295 -21.67 -1.55 36.03
C CYS A 295 -20.72 -0.35 36.24
N LYS A 296 -19.41 -0.57 36.08
CA LYS A 296 -18.38 0.48 36.12
C LYS A 296 -17.53 0.42 34.86
N ASN A 297 -17.19 1.60 34.34
CA ASN A 297 -16.22 1.72 33.25
C ASN A 297 -14.81 1.61 33.82
N VAL A 298 -14.10 0.55 33.47
CA VAL A 298 -12.73 0.29 33.89
C VAL A 298 -11.80 0.50 32.71
N THR A 299 -10.77 1.34 32.89
CA THR A 299 -9.72 1.52 31.89
C THR A 299 -8.70 0.40 32.05
N LYS A 300 -8.49 -0.39 30.99
CA LYS A 300 -7.47 -1.44 30.91
C LYS A 300 -6.40 -1.05 29.89
N THR A 301 -5.21 -1.60 30.05
CA THR A 301 -4.10 -1.45 29.12
C THR A 301 -3.87 -2.73 28.33
N ARG A 302 -3.53 -2.61 27.05
CA ARG A 302 -3.08 -3.72 26.20
C ARG A 302 -1.81 -3.33 25.45
N ASN A 303 -1.03 -4.34 25.08
CA ASN A 303 0.10 -4.14 24.18
C ASN A 303 -0.38 -3.64 22.82
N GLY A 304 0.46 -2.82 22.20
CA GLY A 304 0.23 -2.27 20.88
C GLY A 304 -0.35 -0.86 20.91
N SER A 305 -0.05 -0.10 19.87
CA SER A 305 -0.38 1.31 19.73
C SER A 305 -0.39 1.72 18.26
N TYR A 306 -0.91 2.92 18.00
CA TYR A 306 -0.93 3.49 16.65
C TYR A 306 0.42 4.14 16.32
N VAL A 307 1.10 3.59 15.32
CA VAL A 307 2.37 4.11 14.83
C VAL A 307 2.19 4.83 13.48
N PRO A 308 2.94 5.91 13.24
CA PRO A 308 2.97 6.59 11.94
C PRO A 308 3.30 5.65 10.77
N ILE A 309 2.68 5.91 9.61
CA ILE A 309 3.04 5.25 8.36
C ILE A 309 3.92 6.21 7.54
N ASP A 310 5.21 6.24 7.86
CA ASP A 310 6.20 7.04 7.12
C ASP A 310 6.20 6.67 5.64
N GLY A 311 6.15 7.68 4.79
CA GLY A 311 6.24 7.55 3.37
C GLY A 311 4.96 7.06 2.68
N ALA A 312 3.84 6.87 3.38
CA ALA A 312 2.58 6.50 2.76
C ALA A 312 2.21 7.48 1.63
N ASN A 313 1.87 6.94 0.46
CA ASN A 313 1.48 7.74 -0.68
C ASN A 313 -0.05 7.95 -0.68
N ILE A 314 -0.45 9.16 -0.31
CA ILE A 314 -1.84 9.57 -0.21
C ILE A 314 -2.21 10.29 -1.51
N LEU A 315 -3.18 9.72 -2.22
CA LEU A 315 -3.80 10.38 -3.36
C LEU A 315 -5.04 11.13 -2.90
N ILE A 316 -5.29 12.27 -3.52
CA ILE A 316 -6.61 12.88 -3.53
C ILE A 316 -7.12 12.93 -4.96
N ARG A 317 -8.45 12.77 -5.07
CA ARG A 317 -9.16 12.90 -6.33
C ARG A 317 -10.39 13.76 -6.12
N ASP A 318 -10.51 14.85 -6.87
CA ASP A 318 -11.70 15.71 -6.92
C ASP A 318 -12.60 15.35 -8.12
N THR A 319 -12.72 14.04 -8.34
CA THR A 319 -13.40 13.39 -9.47
C THR A 319 -12.58 13.33 -10.76
N TRP A 320 -11.97 14.40 -11.26
CA TRP A 320 -11.26 14.35 -12.57
C TRP A 320 -9.85 14.92 -12.56
N THR A 321 -9.37 15.43 -11.43
CA THR A 321 -7.94 15.67 -11.20
C THR A 321 -7.40 14.75 -10.12
N LEU A 322 -6.09 14.54 -10.17
CA LEU A 322 -5.34 13.75 -9.21
C LEU A 322 -4.25 14.62 -8.59
N ASP A 323 -4.07 14.50 -7.29
CA ASP A 323 -2.90 15.03 -6.60
C ASP A 323 -2.37 13.99 -5.61
N ARG A 324 -1.08 14.09 -5.28
CA ARG A 324 -0.40 13.15 -4.37
C ARG A 324 0.34 13.91 -3.28
N ALA A 325 0.31 13.37 -2.08
CA ALA A 325 1.16 13.77 -0.98
C ALA A 325 1.81 12.53 -0.36
N ILE A 326 3.06 12.67 0.07
CA ILE A 326 3.77 11.62 0.79
C ILE A 326 3.73 11.97 2.28
N ALA A 327 3.30 11.02 3.11
CA ALA A 327 3.30 11.18 4.55
C ALA A 327 4.73 11.28 5.09
N ASP A 328 4.96 12.17 6.05
CA ASP A 328 6.21 12.34 6.77
C ASP A 328 6.43 11.24 7.84
N ALA A 329 7.56 11.32 8.55
CA ALA A 329 7.91 10.37 9.61
C ALA A 329 6.92 10.34 10.80
N GLN A 330 6.08 11.38 10.95
CA GLN A 330 5.02 11.44 11.95
C GLN A 330 3.64 11.04 11.36
N GLY A 331 3.62 10.67 10.08
CA GLY A 331 2.44 10.23 9.34
C GLY A 331 1.61 11.39 8.82
N ASN A 332 2.08 12.64 8.96
CA ASN A 332 1.34 13.79 8.46
C ASN A 332 1.54 13.96 6.97
N PHE A 333 0.50 14.38 6.27
CA PHE A 333 0.57 14.68 4.84
C PHE A 333 -0.21 15.97 4.55
N LYS A 334 0.19 16.64 3.47
CA LYS A 334 -0.41 17.90 3.05
C LYS A 334 -0.34 18.01 1.53
N HIS A 335 -1.47 18.28 0.91
CA HIS A 335 -1.62 18.42 -0.54
C HIS A 335 -1.48 19.87 -0.99
N LYS A 336 -1.54 20.08 -2.31
CA LYS A 336 -1.79 21.42 -2.87
C LYS A 336 -3.19 21.91 -2.47
N GLU A 337 -3.40 23.21 -2.61
CA GLU A 337 -4.74 23.77 -2.40
C GLU A 337 -5.70 23.33 -3.50
N VAL A 338 -6.92 23.00 -3.11
CA VAL A 338 -8.01 22.60 -4.01
C VAL A 338 -9.27 23.40 -3.68
N ARG A 339 -10.23 23.39 -4.60
CA ARG A 339 -11.49 24.13 -4.46
C ARG A 339 -12.72 23.22 -4.26
N ALA A 340 -12.52 21.91 -4.37
CA ALA A 340 -13.57 20.89 -4.39
C ALA A 340 -13.50 19.93 -3.19
N LYS A 341 -14.56 19.15 -2.99
CA LYS A 341 -14.56 17.95 -2.12
C LYS A 341 -13.65 16.88 -2.73
N VAL A 342 -12.80 16.25 -1.93
CA VAL A 342 -11.83 15.25 -2.41
C VAL A 342 -12.06 13.89 -1.80
N ARG A 343 -11.91 12.82 -2.59
CA ARG A 343 -11.77 11.45 -2.08
C ARG A 343 -10.29 11.21 -1.79
N TYR A 344 -9.99 10.78 -0.58
CA TYR A 344 -8.66 10.26 -0.26
C TYR A 344 -8.54 8.79 -0.68
N VAL A 345 -7.35 8.41 -1.13
CA VAL A 345 -6.99 7.02 -1.43
C VAL A 345 -5.55 6.80 -0.94
N ILE A 346 -5.28 5.67 -0.29
CA ILE A 346 -3.90 5.23 -0.05
C ILE A 346 -3.51 4.34 -1.20
N LYS A 347 -2.44 4.71 -1.91
CA LYS A 347 -1.80 3.86 -2.89
C LYS A 347 -0.53 3.29 -2.28
N TRP A 348 -0.46 1.97 -2.16
CA TRP A 348 0.65 1.30 -1.49
C TRP A 348 1.85 1.13 -2.44
N ASP A 349 2.53 2.24 -2.74
CA ASP A 349 3.72 2.25 -3.59
C ASP A 349 4.74 3.29 -3.17
N ARG A 350 6.00 3.06 -3.57
CA ARG A 350 7.10 4.04 -3.58
C ARG A 350 7.99 3.81 -4.78
N PHE A 351 8.97 4.68 -4.98
CA PHE A 351 9.80 4.62 -6.19
C PHE A 351 10.44 3.25 -6.44
N GLU A 352 10.96 2.61 -5.39
CA GLU A 352 11.63 1.31 -5.48
C GLU A 352 10.68 0.09 -5.50
N PHE A 353 9.49 0.19 -4.92
CA PHE A 353 8.57 -0.96 -4.78
C PHE A 353 7.08 -0.59 -4.92
N SER A 354 6.24 -1.54 -5.32
CA SER A 354 4.79 -1.41 -5.37
C SER A 354 4.16 -2.65 -4.74
N ILE A 355 3.25 -2.43 -3.80
CA ILE A 355 2.42 -3.49 -3.24
C ILE A 355 1.27 -3.74 -4.23
N ARG A 356 1.09 -5.01 -4.57
CA ARG A 356 0.03 -5.49 -5.45
C ARG A 356 -1.10 -6.08 -4.60
N ASP A 357 -2.30 -6.08 -5.16
CA ASP A 357 -3.50 -6.65 -4.58
C ASP A 357 -3.38 -8.17 -4.35
N ASN A 358 -4.47 -8.81 -3.94
CA ASN A 358 -4.52 -10.25 -3.70
C ASN A 358 -4.17 -11.06 -4.96
N SER A 359 -4.58 -10.60 -6.16
CA SER A 359 -4.23 -11.27 -7.42
C SER A 359 -2.75 -11.12 -7.76
N GLY A 360 -2.13 -10.03 -7.31
CA GLY A 360 -0.75 -9.69 -7.61
C GLY A 360 -0.57 -8.93 -8.93
N LEU A 361 -1.67 -8.68 -9.67
CA LEU A 361 -1.64 -8.08 -11.00
C LEU A 361 -1.86 -6.57 -10.96
N THR A 362 -2.67 -6.07 -10.03
CA THR A 362 -3.11 -4.67 -10.00
C THR A 362 -2.52 -3.94 -8.80
N GLN A 363 -2.54 -2.61 -8.85
CA GLN A 363 -2.05 -1.81 -7.75
C GLN A 363 -2.90 -2.02 -6.49
N ALA A 364 -2.28 -2.30 -5.35
CA ALA A 364 -2.99 -2.27 -4.08
C ALA A 364 -3.33 -0.83 -3.68
N GLU A 365 -4.63 -0.55 -3.58
CA GLU A 365 -5.17 0.73 -3.11
C GLU A 365 -6.24 0.48 -2.04
N ASP A 366 -6.38 1.44 -1.11
CA ASP A 366 -7.45 1.44 -0.13
C ASP A 366 -8.13 2.82 -0.07
N GLN A 367 -9.45 2.80 -0.19
CA GLN A 367 -10.25 4.01 -0.27
C GLN A 367 -10.48 4.67 1.08
N GLY A 368 -10.41 5.99 1.09
CA GLY A 368 -10.77 6.85 2.20
C GLY A 368 -12.10 7.58 1.97
N PRO A 369 -12.51 8.39 2.96
CA PRO A 369 -13.72 9.19 2.87
C PRO A 369 -13.58 10.29 1.80
N LYS A 370 -14.74 10.81 1.38
CA LYS A 370 -14.81 12.08 0.64
C LYS A 370 -15.01 13.24 1.62
N LEU A 371 -14.02 14.12 1.75
CA LEU A 371 -14.07 15.24 2.70
C LEU A 371 -13.92 16.59 2.00
N TYR A 372 -14.44 17.63 2.64
CA TYR A 372 -14.32 19.02 2.24
C TYR A 372 -13.93 19.85 3.46
N LYS A 373 -12.86 20.64 3.36
CA LYS A 373 -12.35 21.51 4.45
C LYS A 373 -12.12 20.79 5.79
N GLN A 374 -11.79 19.49 5.74
CA GLN A 374 -11.55 18.68 6.93
C GLN A 374 -10.30 17.82 6.74
N PRO A 375 -9.48 17.67 7.79
CA PRO A 375 -8.33 16.78 7.74
C PRO A 375 -8.76 15.31 7.79
N TRP A 376 -8.06 14.44 7.06
CA TRP A 376 -8.26 12.98 7.16
C TRP A 376 -7.25 12.36 8.13
N ASN A 377 -7.71 12.10 9.35
CA ASN A 377 -6.91 11.46 10.40
C ASN A 377 -7.23 9.96 10.47
N LEU A 378 -6.56 9.17 9.63
CA LEU A 378 -6.78 7.74 9.51
C LEU A 378 -6.07 6.94 10.61
N ARG A 379 -6.82 6.04 11.23
CA ARG A 379 -6.32 5.04 12.20
C ARG A 379 -6.69 3.63 11.76
N ILE A 380 -5.73 2.93 11.18
CA ILE A 380 -5.90 1.58 10.62
C ILE A 380 -5.74 0.55 11.75
N ASN A 381 -6.70 -0.35 11.96
CA ASN A 381 -6.67 -1.31 13.07
C ASN A 381 -6.98 -2.77 12.66
N GLY A 382 -7.15 -3.07 11.37
CA GLY A 382 -7.45 -4.43 10.94
C GLY A 382 -7.67 -4.58 9.45
N GLY A 383 -7.97 -5.83 9.05
CA GLY A 383 -8.28 -6.21 7.69
C GLY A 383 -7.13 -6.01 6.71
N ARG A 384 -7.47 -6.08 5.41
CA ARG A 384 -6.54 -5.90 4.30
C ARG A 384 -5.71 -4.62 4.36
N MET A 385 -6.28 -3.51 4.83
CA MET A 385 -5.59 -2.22 4.87
C MET A 385 -4.47 -2.25 5.92
N LYS A 386 -4.68 -2.93 7.07
CA LYS A 386 -3.61 -3.18 8.06
C LYS A 386 -2.53 -4.08 7.44
N TYR A 387 -2.93 -5.16 6.78
CA TYR A 387 -2.02 -6.11 6.17
C TYR A 387 -1.11 -5.46 5.10
N ARG A 388 -1.69 -4.76 4.12
CA ARG A 388 -0.97 -4.00 3.07
C ARG A 388 -0.07 -2.93 3.69
N GLY A 389 -0.55 -2.22 4.71
CA GLY A 389 0.23 -1.21 5.42
C GLY A 389 1.45 -1.75 6.18
N GLN A 390 1.36 -2.96 6.73
CA GLN A 390 2.50 -3.62 7.41
C GLN A 390 3.57 -4.10 6.44
N ILE A 391 3.16 -4.71 5.32
CA ILE A 391 4.05 -5.06 4.20
C ILE A 391 4.76 -3.79 3.70
N PHE A 392 3.99 -2.71 3.51
CA PHE A 392 4.52 -1.41 3.10
C PHE A 392 5.55 -0.87 4.10
N GLN A 393 5.29 -0.94 5.41
CA GLN A 393 6.23 -0.48 6.44
C GLN A 393 7.54 -1.30 6.44
N ALA A 394 7.48 -2.61 6.20
CA ALA A 394 8.67 -3.46 6.06
C ALA A 394 9.49 -3.09 4.83
N ALA A 395 8.84 -2.92 3.68
CA ALA A 395 9.49 -2.47 2.46
C ALA A 395 10.11 -1.06 2.63
N MET A 396 9.39 -0.11 3.27
CA MET A 396 9.92 1.21 3.60
C MET A 396 11.21 1.12 4.44
N HIS A 397 11.23 0.24 5.44
CA HIS A 397 12.42 0.02 6.26
C HIS A 397 13.61 -0.46 5.43
N PHE A 398 13.41 -1.51 4.63
CA PHE A 398 14.50 -2.11 3.86
C PHE A 398 15.03 -1.17 2.76
N TYR A 399 14.16 -0.37 2.11
CA TYR A 399 14.58 0.51 1.01
C TYR A 399 15.03 1.91 1.42
N TYR A 400 14.48 2.49 2.49
CA TYR A 400 14.66 3.92 2.76
C TYR A 400 15.14 4.25 4.16
N HIS A 401 15.18 3.29 5.08
CA HIS A 401 15.65 3.53 6.44
C HIS A 401 17.00 2.87 6.70
N ASN A 402 17.46 2.98 7.96
CA ASN A 402 18.66 2.32 8.42
C ASN A 402 18.47 0.79 8.39
N ILE A 403 19.43 0.11 7.79
CA ILE A 403 19.44 -1.36 7.66
C ILE A 403 20.79 -1.95 8.11
N GLY A 404 21.57 -1.21 8.89
CA GLY A 404 22.85 -1.70 9.40
C GLY A 404 23.93 -1.90 8.32
N GLY A 405 23.81 -1.19 7.19
CA GLY A 405 24.78 -1.26 6.09
C GLY A 405 24.59 -2.44 5.12
N LEU A 406 23.54 -3.24 5.28
CA LEU A 406 23.17 -4.29 4.33
C LEU A 406 22.91 -3.73 2.92
N THR A 407 23.04 -4.59 1.91
CA THR A 407 22.64 -4.25 0.55
C THR A 407 21.12 -4.16 0.47
N ARG A 408 20.62 -3.06 -0.12
CA ARG A 408 19.18 -2.89 -0.36
C ARG A 408 18.72 -3.85 -1.45
N PRO A 409 17.45 -4.31 -1.45
CA PRO A 409 16.93 -5.13 -2.54
C PRO A 409 16.98 -4.39 -3.89
N PRO A 410 16.71 -5.06 -5.02
CA PRO A 410 16.82 -4.47 -6.35
C PRO A 410 16.06 -3.15 -6.47
N THR A 411 16.76 -2.12 -6.93
CA THR A 411 16.23 -0.76 -7.06
C THR A 411 15.72 -0.52 -8.48
N ASN A 412 14.65 0.24 -8.60
CA ASN A 412 14.04 0.72 -9.83
C ASN A 412 14.98 1.69 -10.58
N GLY A 413 14.84 1.77 -11.91
CA GLY A 413 15.59 2.71 -12.74
C GLY A 413 15.42 2.43 -14.24
N PHE A 414 16.15 3.16 -15.07
CA PHE A 414 15.93 3.12 -16.53
C PHE A 414 16.00 1.72 -17.17
N TRP A 415 16.84 0.83 -16.62
CA TRP A 415 16.97 -0.56 -17.03
C TRP A 415 16.56 -1.56 -15.94
N LYS A 416 15.91 -1.10 -14.87
CA LYS A 416 15.57 -1.92 -13.69
C LYS A 416 14.12 -1.72 -13.30
N THR A 417 13.43 -2.79 -12.97
CA THR A 417 12.01 -2.73 -12.62
C THR A 417 11.80 -2.43 -11.15
N GLN A 418 10.73 -1.69 -10.87
CA GLN A 418 10.19 -1.57 -9.52
C GLN A 418 9.80 -2.94 -8.97
N ILE A 419 10.23 -3.28 -7.75
CA ILE A 419 9.90 -4.56 -7.12
C ILE A 419 8.40 -4.63 -6.81
N LYS A 420 7.78 -5.75 -7.16
CA LYS A 420 6.33 -5.96 -7.00
C LYS A 420 6.08 -6.99 -5.91
N ILE A 421 5.31 -6.62 -4.89
CA ILE A 421 5.05 -7.43 -3.70
C ILE A 421 3.55 -7.67 -3.61
N ALA A 422 3.08 -8.88 -3.90
CA ALA A 422 1.67 -9.22 -3.77
C ALA A 422 1.29 -9.46 -2.31
N ALA A 423 0.28 -8.73 -1.84
CA ALA A 423 -0.34 -8.92 -0.54
C ALA A 423 -1.46 -9.96 -0.66
N VAL A 424 -1.10 -11.24 -0.73
CA VAL A 424 -2.08 -12.33 -0.87
C VAL A 424 -2.83 -12.50 0.45
N GLU A 425 -4.16 -12.43 0.39
CA GLU A 425 -5.08 -12.41 1.54
C GLU A 425 -5.33 -13.83 2.08
N THR A 426 -4.25 -14.58 2.29
CA THR A 426 -4.25 -15.92 2.88
C THR A 426 -3.11 -16.08 3.88
N SER A 427 -3.28 -16.98 4.83
CA SER A 427 -2.22 -17.49 5.72
C SER A 427 -1.78 -18.91 5.35
N GLN A 428 -2.36 -19.49 4.29
CA GLN A 428 -2.05 -20.83 3.81
C GLN A 428 -0.84 -20.81 2.87
N GLY A 429 0.08 -21.75 3.09
CA GLY A 429 1.30 -21.90 2.31
C GLY A 429 2.40 -20.87 2.62
N PRO A 430 3.60 -21.07 2.07
CA PRO A 430 4.73 -20.18 2.31
C PRO A 430 4.61 -18.88 1.50
N SER A 431 5.19 -17.82 2.06
CA SER A 431 5.56 -16.64 1.27
C SER A 431 6.72 -17.01 0.34
N SER A 432 6.94 -16.23 -0.72
CA SER A 432 7.96 -16.60 -1.70
C SER A 432 8.54 -15.41 -2.45
N THR A 433 9.79 -15.59 -2.89
CA THR A 433 10.53 -14.66 -3.75
C THR A 433 10.95 -15.36 -5.04
N LYS A 434 10.58 -14.80 -6.18
CA LYS A 434 10.85 -15.32 -7.53
C LYS A 434 11.42 -14.20 -8.41
N MET A 435 12.68 -13.86 -8.17
CA MET A 435 13.34 -12.69 -8.78
C MET A 435 13.39 -12.75 -10.31
N GLN A 436 13.76 -13.90 -10.88
CA GLN A 436 13.86 -14.05 -12.34
C GLN A 436 12.51 -13.93 -13.04
N LEU A 437 11.45 -14.52 -12.47
CA LEU A 437 10.08 -14.39 -12.97
C LEU A 437 9.59 -12.94 -12.93
N GLY A 438 9.81 -12.27 -11.79
CA GLY A 438 9.46 -10.86 -11.64
C GLY A 438 10.20 -9.95 -12.61
N HIS A 439 11.53 -10.09 -12.72
CA HIS A 439 12.34 -9.29 -13.65
C HIS A 439 12.05 -9.64 -15.12
N GLY A 440 11.90 -10.92 -15.45
CA GLY A 440 11.63 -11.40 -16.80
C GLY A 440 10.27 -10.98 -17.34
N THR A 441 9.30 -10.77 -16.45
CA THR A 441 7.99 -10.18 -16.77
C THR A 441 7.90 -8.70 -16.40
N PHE A 442 9.03 -8.09 -16.01
CA PHE A 442 9.13 -6.71 -15.56
C PHE A 442 8.07 -6.27 -14.52
N GLY A 443 7.63 -7.19 -13.67
CA GLY A 443 6.66 -6.93 -12.61
C GLY A 443 5.19 -7.02 -13.02
N VAL A 444 4.88 -7.65 -14.16
CA VAL A 444 3.53 -8.17 -14.43
C VAL A 444 3.23 -9.31 -13.46
N ILE A 445 4.14 -10.28 -13.34
CA ILE A 445 4.11 -11.26 -12.25
C ILE A 445 4.84 -10.64 -11.05
N PRO A 446 4.26 -10.71 -9.84
CA PRO A 446 4.90 -10.17 -8.65
C PRO A 446 6.21 -10.90 -8.36
N HIS A 447 7.23 -10.14 -7.94
CA HIS A 447 8.53 -10.69 -7.56
C HIS A 447 8.43 -11.43 -6.23
N ILE A 448 7.59 -10.92 -5.33
CA ILE A 448 7.40 -11.43 -3.97
C ILE A 448 5.91 -11.64 -3.75
N LYS A 449 5.54 -12.75 -3.09
CA LYS A 449 4.18 -12.99 -2.59
C LYS A 449 4.24 -13.17 -1.08
N ILE A 450 3.51 -12.33 -0.35
CA ILE A 450 3.35 -12.46 1.11
C ILE A 450 2.01 -13.17 1.38
N LYS A 451 2.06 -14.26 2.15
CA LYS A 451 0.92 -15.10 2.56
C LYS A 451 0.85 -15.15 4.10
N LYS A 452 0.54 -14.01 4.72
CA LYS A 452 0.48 -13.81 6.18
C LYS A 452 -0.77 -13.04 6.61
N TYR A 453 -1.86 -13.16 5.85
CA TYR A 453 -3.08 -12.43 6.16
C TYR A 453 -3.71 -12.88 7.47
N GLY A 454 -3.97 -11.93 8.36
CA GLY A 454 -4.49 -12.21 9.71
C GLY A 454 -3.41 -12.49 10.77
N ASP A 455 -2.14 -12.64 10.38
CA ASP A 455 -1.04 -12.81 11.33
C ASP A 455 -0.78 -11.50 12.13
N PRO A 456 -0.15 -11.60 13.32
CA PRO A 456 0.26 -10.42 14.10
C PRO A 456 1.20 -9.48 13.34
N SER A 457 1.21 -8.21 13.73
CA SER A 457 1.95 -7.13 13.04
C SER A 457 3.43 -7.45 12.78
N GLU A 458 4.12 -7.97 13.80
CA GLU A 458 5.55 -8.30 13.69
C GLU A 458 5.78 -9.43 12.69
N ARG A 459 4.83 -10.37 12.52
CA ARG A 459 4.98 -11.53 11.64
C ARG A 459 4.83 -11.17 10.18
N VAL A 460 3.84 -10.34 9.87
CA VAL A 460 3.69 -9.76 8.53
C VAL A 460 4.94 -8.95 8.18
N TYR A 461 5.41 -8.13 9.13
CA TYR A 461 6.60 -7.31 8.97
C TYR A 461 7.86 -8.17 8.73
N GLY A 462 8.15 -9.10 9.63
CA GLY A 462 9.34 -9.95 9.59
C GLY A 462 9.37 -10.85 8.37
N THR A 463 8.25 -11.52 8.04
CA THR A 463 8.15 -12.32 6.81
C THR A 463 8.40 -11.47 5.57
N THR A 464 7.89 -10.23 5.53
CA THR A 464 8.16 -9.32 4.40
C THR A 464 9.64 -8.97 4.30
N ILE A 465 10.33 -8.76 5.43
CA ILE A 465 11.78 -8.56 5.45
C ILE A 465 12.52 -9.81 4.95
N HIS A 466 12.12 -11.01 5.38
CA HIS A 466 12.71 -12.29 4.93
C HIS A 466 12.69 -12.41 3.40
N GLU A 467 11.52 -12.18 2.79
CA GLU A 467 11.39 -12.24 1.34
C GLU A 467 12.19 -11.13 0.63
N LEU A 468 12.22 -9.92 1.19
CA LEU A 468 13.07 -8.85 0.66
C LEU A 468 14.58 -9.15 0.83
N ALA A 469 14.97 -9.93 1.84
CA ALA A 469 16.35 -10.36 2.04
C ALA A 469 16.79 -11.38 0.98
N HIS A 470 15.89 -12.26 0.54
CA HIS A 470 16.12 -13.09 -0.65
C HIS A 470 16.33 -12.22 -1.91
N ALA A 471 15.48 -11.21 -2.11
CA ALA A 471 15.64 -10.29 -3.24
C ALA A 471 16.98 -9.52 -3.17
N ALA A 472 17.39 -9.08 -1.97
CA ALA A 472 18.70 -8.45 -1.75
C ALA A 472 19.87 -9.41 -2.01
N HIS A 473 19.78 -10.67 -1.57
CA HIS A 473 20.79 -11.69 -1.85
C HIS A 473 20.96 -11.91 -3.37
N TRP A 474 19.87 -12.00 -4.13
CA TRP A 474 19.95 -12.04 -5.60
C TRP A 474 20.67 -10.81 -6.18
N ARG A 475 20.49 -9.62 -5.60
CA ARG A 475 21.20 -8.41 -6.06
C ARG A 475 22.71 -8.46 -5.75
N VAL A 476 23.09 -9.04 -4.61
CA VAL A 476 24.48 -9.15 -4.17
C VAL A 476 25.28 -10.02 -5.13
N ASP A 477 24.74 -11.20 -5.49
CA ASP A 477 25.36 -12.10 -6.45
C ASP A 477 24.29 -12.90 -7.22
N PRO A 478 23.82 -12.39 -8.38
CA PRO A 478 22.80 -13.06 -9.16
C PRO A 478 23.23 -14.46 -9.63
N ILE A 479 24.52 -14.66 -9.92
CA ILE A 479 25.02 -15.91 -10.51
C ILE A 479 25.00 -17.03 -9.46
N SER A 480 25.58 -16.77 -8.28
CA SER A 480 25.53 -17.76 -7.20
C SER A 480 24.13 -17.97 -6.65
N TRP A 481 23.29 -16.92 -6.63
CA TRP A 481 21.89 -17.08 -6.27
C TRP A 481 21.14 -18.04 -7.20
N ASP A 482 21.32 -17.91 -8.51
CA ASP A 482 20.64 -18.76 -9.48
C ASP A 482 21.03 -20.24 -9.30
N ASP A 483 22.31 -20.52 -9.08
CA ASP A 483 22.80 -21.87 -8.76
C ASP A 483 22.23 -22.40 -7.44
N LEU A 484 22.15 -21.56 -6.40
CA LEU A 484 21.50 -21.90 -5.14
C LEU A 484 20.03 -22.29 -5.33
N VAL A 485 19.26 -21.51 -6.09
CA VAL A 485 17.85 -21.78 -6.39
C VAL A 485 17.71 -23.10 -7.16
N GLU A 486 18.56 -23.33 -8.15
CA GLU A 486 18.55 -24.56 -8.96
C GLU A 486 18.76 -25.80 -8.08
N GLN A 487 19.81 -25.78 -7.25
CA GLN A 487 20.12 -26.87 -6.32
C GLN A 487 19.04 -27.04 -5.25
N ALA A 488 18.60 -25.94 -4.64
CA ALA A 488 17.69 -25.96 -3.51
C ALA A 488 16.28 -26.39 -3.92
N TYR A 489 15.79 -26.03 -5.10
CA TYR A 489 14.38 -26.20 -5.46
C TYR A 489 14.13 -26.85 -6.82
N ILE A 490 14.96 -26.61 -7.84
CA ILE A 490 14.63 -27.03 -9.21
C ILE A 490 15.03 -28.48 -9.47
N TYR A 491 16.28 -28.85 -9.23
CA TYR A 491 16.77 -30.20 -9.52
C TYR A 491 16.09 -31.30 -8.71
N ASN A 492 15.48 -30.95 -7.57
CA ASN A 492 14.74 -31.87 -6.71
C ASN A 492 13.21 -31.71 -6.82
N GLY A 493 12.70 -30.91 -7.76
CA GLY A 493 11.28 -30.69 -7.97
C GLY A 493 10.54 -30.07 -6.78
N GLY A 494 11.24 -29.30 -5.94
CA GLY A 494 10.69 -28.67 -4.74
C GLY A 494 10.48 -29.63 -3.57
N SER A 495 11.14 -30.78 -3.56
CA SER A 495 11.03 -31.80 -2.52
C SER A 495 11.37 -31.24 -1.13
N ASN A 496 10.64 -31.72 -0.11
CA ASN A 496 10.98 -31.46 1.30
C ASN A 496 12.27 -32.18 1.74
N ASN A 497 12.72 -33.17 0.98
CA ASN A 497 13.96 -33.89 1.15
C ASN A 497 14.82 -33.75 -0.12
N PRO A 498 15.45 -32.57 -0.34
CA PRO A 498 16.11 -32.22 -1.60
C PRO A 498 17.47 -32.91 -1.85
N GLY A 499 17.83 -33.91 -1.05
CA GLY A 499 19.17 -34.49 -1.02
C GLY A 499 20.22 -33.55 -0.41
N PRO A 500 21.49 -34.00 -0.28
CA PRO A 500 22.53 -33.23 0.42
C PRO A 500 22.83 -31.86 -0.22
N ALA A 501 22.97 -31.81 -1.55
CA ALA A 501 23.27 -30.58 -2.27
C ALA A 501 22.14 -29.55 -2.13
N GLY A 502 20.90 -29.96 -2.40
CA GLY A 502 19.75 -29.06 -2.25
C GLY A 502 19.47 -28.68 -0.80
N ALA A 503 19.77 -29.54 0.18
CA ALA A 503 19.66 -29.19 1.59
C ALA A 503 20.68 -28.13 2.00
N SER A 504 21.94 -28.26 1.54
CA SER A 504 23.00 -27.29 1.77
C SER A 504 22.66 -25.93 1.14
N ALA A 505 22.23 -25.90 -0.12
CA ALA A 505 21.83 -24.68 -0.81
C ALA A 505 20.61 -24.01 -0.14
N ARG A 506 19.56 -24.78 0.16
CA ARG A 506 18.34 -24.26 0.80
C ARG A 506 18.64 -23.70 2.19
N ARG A 507 19.46 -24.39 2.98
CA ARG A 507 19.87 -23.91 4.31
C ARG A 507 20.60 -22.58 4.24
N LEU A 508 21.52 -22.40 3.29
CA LEU A 508 22.21 -21.13 3.09
C LEU A 508 21.23 -20.00 2.79
N MET A 509 20.33 -20.20 1.82
CA MET A 509 19.36 -19.18 1.43
C MET A 509 18.43 -18.78 2.58
N GLU A 510 17.78 -19.76 3.20
CA GLU A 510 16.76 -19.51 4.22
C GLU A 510 17.38 -18.96 5.51
N SER A 511 18.53 -19.49 5.93
CA SER A 511 19.20 -19.02 7.16
C SER A 511 19.74 -17.60 7.03
N TRP A 512 20.24 -17.20 5.84
CA TRP A 512 20.63 -15.80 5.60
C TRP A 512 19.44 -14.87 5.73
N ALA A 513 18.34 -15.18 5.03
CA ALA A 513 17.13 -14.37 5.07
C ALA A 513 16.52 -14.30 6.47
N THR A 514 16.55 -15.41 7.21
CA THR A 514 16.16 -15.48 8.63
C THR A 514 17.02 -14.57 9.51
N GLY A 515 18.34 -14.57 9.33
CA GLY A 515 19.21 -13.67 10.08
C GLY A 515 18.89 -12.19 9.85
N VAL A 516 18.64 -11.81 8.59
CA VAL A 516 18.23 -10.45 8.22
C VAL A 516 16.84 -10.11 8.77
N GLU A 517 15.88 -11.03 8.72
CA GLU A 517 14.56 -10.90 9.32
C GLU A 517 14.67 -10.57 10.81
N ILE A 518 15.41 -11.38 11.58
CA ILE A 518 15.59 -11.19 13.02
C ILE A 518 16.26 -9.84 13.28
N TYR A 519 17.35 -9.54 12.57
CA TYR A 519 18.13 -8.32 12.75
C TYR A 519 17.30 -7.05 12.52
N LEU A 520 16.63 -6.92 11.36
CA LEU A 520 15.88 -5.71 11.02
C LEU A 520 14.56 -5.61 11.78
N THR A 521 13.95 -6.74 12.17
CA THR A 521 12.74 -6.73 13.00
C THR A 521 13.07 -6.32 14.43
N ASN A 522 14.13 -6.88 15.04
CA ASN A 522 14.63 -6.41 16.33
C ASN A 522 15.02 -4.93 16.27
N MET A 523 15.70 -4.48 15.21
CA MET A 523 16.06 -3.07 15.04
C MET A 523 14.84 -2.15 15.04
N ARG A 524 13.77 -2.52 14.31
CA ARG A 524 12.52 -1.75 14.29
C ARG A 524 11.87 -1.69 15.67
N TYR A 525 11.68 -2.84 16.31
CA TYR A 525 10.88 -2.95 17.52
C TYR A 525 11.62 -2.60 18.80
N ARG A 526 12.96 -2.73 18.87
CA ARG A 526 13.77 -2.18 19.95
C ARG A 526 13.88 -0.65 19.87
N ARG A 527 13.90 -0.09 18.65
CA ARG A 527 13.89 1.38 18.46
C ARG A 527 12.55 2.01 18.86
N LEU A 528 11.44 1.34 18.58
CA LEU A 528 10.09 1.89 18.72
C LEU A 528 9.30 1.34 19.92
N GLY A 529 9.77 0.24 20.51
CA GLY A 529 9.20 -0.42 21.69
C GLY A 529 10.23 -0.48 22.84
N PRO A 530 10.08 -1.40 23.82
CA PRO A 530 11.04 -1.53 24.90
C PRO A 530 12.38 -2.06 24.38
N ASN A 531 13.50 -1.57 24.95
CA ASN A 531 14.85 -2.05 24.61
C ASN A 531 15.00 -3.58 24.79
N SER A 532 14.18 -4.18 25.66
CA SER A 532 14.13 -5.62 25.93
C SER A 532 13.33 -6.44 24.91
N TYR A 533 12.79 -5.82 23.85
CA TYR A 533 12.03 -6.55 22.83
C TYR A 533 12.90 -7.61 22.13
N LYS A 534 12.31 -8.81 21.98
CA LYS A 534 12.83 -9.93 21.18
C LYS A 534 11.71 -10.36 20.22
N TYR A 535 11.98 -10.40 18.92
CA TYR A 535 11.01 -10.80 17.92
C TYR A 535 10.49 -12.23 18.15
N GLN A 536 9.15 -12.35 18.18
CA GLN A 536 8.39 -13.56 18.56
C GLN A 536 9.01 -14.44 19.64
N GLY A 537 9.08 -13.95 20.88
CA GLY A 537 9.26 -14.72 22.13
C GLY A 537 10.51 -15.59 22.26
N LYS A 538 11.25 -15.83 21.17
CA LYS A 538 12.22 -16.89 20.94
C LYS A 538 13.02 -16.70 19.64
N ASN A 539 12.80 -15.70 18.76
CA ASN A 539 13.63 -15.34 17.57
C ASN A 539 14.17 -16.49 16.67
N LEU A 540 13.57 -17.69 16.68
CA LEU A 540 14.24 -18.96 16.34
C LEU A 540 15.51 -19.28 17.17
N GLN A 541 15.97 -18.39 18.04
CA GLN A 541 17.03 -18.57 19.04
C GLN A 541 16.75 -19.75 19.98
N ASP A 542 15.49 -20.00 20.31
CA ASP A 542 15.13 -21.15 21.14
C ASP A 542 14.91 -22.44 20.32
N GLN A 543 15.41 -22.48 19.08
CA GLN A 543 15.34 -23.68 18.25
C GLN A 543 16.33 -24.72 18.79
N LYS A 544 15.84 -25.94 19.02
CA LYS A 544 16.66 -27.06 19.46
C LYS A 544 17.33 -27.78 18.27
N ILE A 545 18.46 -28.45 18.54
CA ILE A 545 19.26 -29.22 17.58
C ILE A 545 18.63 -30.60 17.25
N GLU A 546 17.94 -31.25 18.20
CA GLU A 546 17.38 -32.62 18.03
C GLU A 546 15.83 -32.70 18.03
N ASP A 547 15.27 -33.55 17.15
CA ASP A 547 13.90 -34.13 17.09
C ASP A 547 12.67 -33.23 17.37
N GLY A 548 12.75 -31.93 17.07
CA GLY A 548 11.63 -31.00 17.30
C GLY A 548 11.49 -29.87 16.29
N TYR A 549 11.87 -30.09 15.03
CA TYR A 549 11.86 -29.03 14.01
C TYR A 549 10.47 -28.40 13.81
N LYS A 550 10.42 -27.06 13.87
CA LYS A 550 9.48 -26.28 13.04
C LYS A 550 10.03 -26.03 11.63
N SER A 551 11.36 -26.03 11.40
CA SER A 551 11.93 -25.93 10.05
C SER A 551 13.41 -26.35 9.90
N LYS A 552 13.70 -27.32 9.01
CA LYS A 552 15.03 -27.95 8.78
C LYS A 552 16.07 -27.02 8.12
N PHE A 553 15.61 -25.95 7.47
CA PHE A 553 16.46 -25.09 6.62
C PHE A 553 16.63 -23.68 7.15
N TYR A 554 15.83 -23.30 8.15
CA TYR A 554 15.80 -21.96 8.73
C TYR A 554 16.51 -22.05 10.06
N THR A 555 17.65 -21.36 10.15
CA THR A 555 18.52 -21.38 11.32
C THR A 555 18.87 -19.96 11.73
N THR A 556 19.23 -19.78 13.00
CA THR A 556 19.67 -18.49 13.53
C THR A 556 21.14 -18.18 13.27
N THR A 557 21.88 -19.10 12.64
CA THR A 557 23.33 -19.03 12.43
C THR A 557 23.88 -17.65 12.06
N PHE A 558 23.19 -16.89 11.19
CA PHE A 558 23.66 -15.54 10.81
C PHE A 558 23.35 -14.46 11.85
N TYR A 559 22.27 -14.58 12.61
CA TYR A 559 22.00 -13.68 13.71
C TYR A 559 22.91 -14.00 14.92
N ASP A 560 23.13 -15.29 15.19
CA ASP A 560 24.06 -15.84 16.19
C ASP A 560 25.48 -15.27 16.04
N MET A 561 26.02 -15.26 14.81
CA MET A 561 27.33 -14.65 14.55
C MET A 561 27.38 -13.14 14.88
N TYR A 562 26.25 -12.44 14.91
CA TYR A 562 26.18 -11.01 15.21
C TYR A 562 26.01 -10.73 16.70
N ASP A 563 25.11 -11.44 17.37
CA ASP A 563 24.78 -11.22 18.77
C ASP A 563 25.73 -11.99 19.72
N PRO A 564 25.70 -11.71 21.04
CA PRO A 564 26.58 -12.38 21.99
C PRO A 564 25.89 -13.51 22.78
N ASP A 565 24.64 -13.86 22.48
CA ASP A 565 23.79 -14.73 23.29
C ASP A 565 24.04 -16.23 22.96
N ASN A 566 24.80 -16.94 23.81
CA ASN A 566 24.99 -18.38 23.66
C ASN A 566 23.76 -19.17 24.18
N GLN A 567 22.91 -19.66 23.28
CA GLN A 567 21.65 -20.30 23.67
C GLN A 567 21.86 -21.61 24.44
N ARG A 568 22.98 -22.32 24.21
CA ARG A 568 23.31 -23.53 24.97
C ARG A 568 23.66 -23.23 26.42
N GLU A 569 24.30 -22.10 26.70
CA GLU A 569 24.61 -21.70 28.08
C GLU A 569 23.34 -21.32 28.85
N GLU A 570 22.38 -20.68 28.16
CA GLU A 570 21.12 -20.25 28.79
C GLU A 570 20.09 -21.38 28.93
N TYR A 571 19.96 -22.24 27.92
CA TYR A 571 18.84 -23.19 27.81
C TYR A 571 19.25 -24.68 27.79
N GLY A 572 20.55 -24.98 27.77
CA GLY A 572 21.10 -26.33 27.90
C GLY A 572 21.47 -27.02 26.59
N ILE A 573 21.91 -28.29 26.70
CA ILE A 573 22.61 -29.04 25.62
C ILE A 573 21.80 -29.20 24.32
N LEU A 574 20.48 -29.10 24.38
CA LEU A 574 19.60 -29.24 23.22
C LEU A 574 19.61 -28.01 22.30
N PHE A 575 20.24 -26.90 22.70
CA PHE A 575 20.30 -25.66 21.94
C PHE A 575 21.66 -25.49 21.23
N PRO A 576 21.72 -24.69 20.15
CA PRO A 576 22.95 -24.35 19.43
C PRO A 576 24.06 -23.95 20.39
N MET A 577 25.23 -24.54 20.22
CA MET A 577 26.44 -23.99 20.81
C MET A 577 26.84 -22.78 19.98
N ASP A 578 26.62 -21.58 20.53
CA ASP A 578 26.90 -20.32 19.86
C ASP A 578 27.93 -19.51 20.65
N ARG A 579 29.17 -19.57 20.20
CA ARG A 579 30.27 -18.76 20.75
C ARG A 579 30.75 -17.70 19.77
N ALA A 580 30.13 -17.63 18.58
CA ALA A 580 30.45 -16.59 17.62
C ALA A 580 29.80 -15.29 18.12
N SER A 581 30.43 -14.14 17.84
CA SER A 581 29.81 -12.86 18.17
C SER A 581 30.44 -11.72 17.40
N ALA A 582 29.75 -10.57 17.35
CA ALA A 582 30.27 -9.32 16.80
C ALA A 582 30.67 -9.36 15.32
N VAL A 583 30.23 -10.36 14.55
CA VAL A 583 30.34 -10.33 13.09
C VAL A 583 29.22 -9.44 12.53
N THR A 584 29.59 -8.29 11.97
CA THR A 584 28.59 -7.35 11.45
C THR A 584 27.84 -7.90 10.24
N CYS A 585 26.56 -7.55 10.06
CA CYS A 585 25.75 -7.98 8.91
C CYS A 585 26.41 -7.71 7.54
N PRO A 586 27.06 -6.55 7.27
CA PRO A 586 27.75 -6.33 6.00
C PRO A 586 28.96 -7.24 5.77
N ASN A 587 29.61 -7.70 6.84
CA ASN A 587 30.70 -8.66 6.73
C ASN A 587 30.17 -10.06 6.42
N MET A 588 29.07 -10.47 7.06
CA MET A 588 28.40 -11.73 6.71
C MET A 588 27.84 -11.70 5.29
N GLU A 589 27.31 -10.58 4.81
CA GLU A 589 26.82 -10.47 3.42
C GLU A 589 27.92 -10.74 2.38
N LYS A 590 29.17 -10.35 2.66
CA LYS A 590 30.31 -10.66 1.77
C LYS A 590 30.57 -12.16 1.63
N SER A 591 30.19 -12.97 2.62
CA SER A 591 30.36 -14.43 2.54
C SER A 591 29.43 -15.09 1.54
N LEU A 592 28.40 -14.37 1.07
CA LEU A 592 27.44 -14.88 0.08
C LEU A 592 28.01 -14.87 -1.34
N ILE A 593 28.90 -13.91 -1.64
CA ILE A 593 29.47 -13.73 -2.98
C ILE A 593 30.26 -14.97 -3.38
N GLY A 594 29.85 -15.63 -4.46
CA GLY A 594 30.47 -16.85 -4.98
C GLY A 594 30.20 -18.09 -4.12
N SER A 595 29.24 -18.08 -3.19
CA SER A 595 28.92 -19.23 -2.34
C SER A 595 27.69 -19.93 -2.88
N THR A 596 27.81 -21.21 -3.22
CA THR A 596 26.67 -22.02 -3.68
C THR A 596 26.31 -23.14 -2.72
N ARG A 597 27.01 -23.22 -1.59
CA ARG A 597 26.81 -24.25 -0.55
C ARG A 597 27.00 -23.66 0.84
N TRP A 598 26.31 -24.26 1.81
CA TRP A 598 26.40 -23.93 3.24
C TRP A 598 27.85 -23.91 3.76
N GLU A 599 28.62 -24.92 3.37
CA GLU A 599 29.99 -25.12 3.82
C GLU A 599 30.95 -24.06 3.25
N GLU A 600 30.75 -23.61 2.00
CA GLU A 600 31.57 -22.56 1.39
C GLU A 600 31.33 -21.22 2.09
N CYS A 601 30.07 -20.91 2.39
CA CYS A 601 29.70 -19.72 3.13
C CYS A 601 30.29 -19.73 4.54
N ARG A 602 30.32 -20.90 5.21
CA ARG A 602 30.99 -21.09 6.51
C ARG A 602 32.47 -20.72 6.43
N GLU A 603 33.22 -21.31 5.50
CA GLU A 603 34.66 -21.05 5.40
C GLU A 603 34.96 -19.58 5.08
N LYS A 604 34.12 -18.91 4.28
CA LYS A 604 34.24 -17.46 4.06
C LYS A 604 33.98 -16.66 5.34
N ASN A 605 32.97 -17.00 6.13
CA ASN A 605 32.74 -16.34 7.42
C ASN A 605 33.89 -16.53 8.41
N ILE A 606 34.56 -17.70 8.39
CA ILE A 606 35.79 -17.93 9.17
C ILE A 606 36.88 -16.94 8.78
N VAL A 607 37.13 -16.79 7.47
CA VAL A 607 38.15 -15.86 6.96
C VAL A 607 37.81 -14.41 7.29
N ILE A 608 36.53 -14.04 7.19
CA ILE A 608 36.05 -12.67 7.41
C ILE A 608 36.11 -12.26 8.89
N SER A 609 35.78 -13.19 9.80
CA SER A 609 35.66 -12.89 11.24
C SER A 609 36.93 -13.17 12.03
N GLY A 610 37.79 -14.08 11.55
CA GLY A 610 38.89 -14.66 12.34
C GLY A 610 38.46 -15.67 13.41
N GLN A 611 37.16 -16.02 13.49
CA GLN A 611 36.59 -16.88 14.55
C GLN A 611 36.42 -18.33 14.08
N ALA A 612 37.53 -18.97 13.68
CA ALA A 612 37.50 -20.26 13.00
C ALA A 612 36.82 -21.38 13.79
N LEU A 613 37.12 -21.50 15.08
CA LEU A 613 36.56 -22.56 15.93
C LEU A 613 35.08 -22.33 16.21
N GLN A 614 34.73 -21.10 16.57
CA GLN A 614 33.37 -20.69 16.95
C GLN A 614 32.40 -20.84 15.78
N ILE A 615 32.80 -20.39 14.58
CA ILE A 615 31.94 -20.49 13.39
C ILE A 615 31.77 -21.93 12.92
N ARG A 616 32.81 -22.76 13.01
CA ARG A 616 32.66 -24.19 12.67
C ARG A 616 31.70 -24.88 13.62
N GLU A 617 31.84 -24.63 14.91
CA GLU A 617 30.94 -25.15 15.93
C GLU A 617 29.50 -24.71 15.70
N LEU A 618 29.29 -23.41 15.46
CA LEU A 618 27.97 -22.85 15.22
C LEU A 618 27.28 -23.49 13.99
N PHE A 619 27.99 -23.57 12.87
CA PHE A 619 27.45 -24.17 11.64
C PHE A 619 27.23 -25.69 11.77
N ASN A 620 28.00 -26.39 12.60
CA ASN A 620 27.86 -27.83 12.81
C ASN A 620 26.67 -28.21 13.68
N ASN A 621 26.00 -27.24 14.33
CA ASN A 621 24.72 -27.48 14.99
C ASN A 621 23.60 -27.87 14.01
N TRP A 622 23.78 -27.64 12.70
CA TRP A 622 22.75 -27.80 11.66
C TRP A 622 23.23 -28.65 10.49
#